data_AF-A0A7J7GHV1-F1
#
_entry.id   AF-A0A7J7GHV1-F1
#
_cell.length_a   1.000
_cell.length_b   1.000
_cell.length_c   1.000
_cell.angle_alpha   90.00
_cell.angle_beta   90.00
_cell.angle_gamma   90.00
#
_symmetry.space_group_name_H-M   'P 1'
#
loop_
_entity.id
_entity.type
_entity.pdbx_description
1 polymer ?
#
loop_
_entity_poly.entity_id
_entity_poly.type
_entity_poly.pdbx_seq_one_letter_code
_entity_poly.pdbx_strand_id
1 'polypeptide(L)'
;MYFFALKLEKEAIGGQNHATATRQPGEHTFEGQNRVTTTGRPGKHLKHVGRNQYWRFDMDMACLTFFVDIRRHVYNPHAVHIELVKFVEENEERIHGYYAETINLNSDKFLEIILVDAAFIIEVLLRYWFDDLITPNDRIFRKPWMINDINQDLLLLENQLPFFVLEDLFEMTNINLVFNENETWSYPFICLTFHWFLNSNKIQELVSYQEKSLRHTKRKFEFIPSATELHEAGVKFKQCFGNPTEKIYDSTKHLLQNIMAYEQCHCEVKFVTDYTVILVYLTNTSKDVELLVKPKVIENWLSDNNDVSNLFNGIDKEVILDTNAYYFTKVHKELNDYYKICSHKWKATLRHNYCNTPWQVLSIIVAAILLGLTFIQSLCSLVSCHK
;
A
#
# COMPACT_ATOMS: atom_id res chain seq x y z
N MET A 1 4.50 -6.73 -7.89
CA MET A 1 4.28 -5.30 -7.56
C MET A 1 3.77 -4.57 -8.78
N TYR A 2 2.79 -5.23 -9.38
CA TYR A 2 1.97 -4.79 -10.47
C TYR A 2 0.99 -3.77 -9.89
N PHE A 3 0.68 -2.74 -10.66
CA PHE A 3 -0.47 -1.90 -10.39
C PHE A 3 -1.74 -2.74 -10.60
N PHE A 4 -2.91 -2.13 -10.43
CA PHE A 4 -4.21 -2.63 -10.90
C PHE A 4 -5.11 -3.29 -9.85
N ALA A 5 -6.02 -2.44 -9.37
CA ALA A 5 -7.46 -2.65 -9.23
C ALA A 5 -7.95 -4.04 -8.81
N LEU A 6 -8.57 -4.11 -7.61
CA LEU A 6 -9.98 -4.44 -7.51
C LEU A 6 -10.60 -3.61 -6.38
N LYS A 7 -11.56 -2.75 -6.74
CA LYS A 7 -12.71 -2.52 -5.87
C LYS A 7 -13.82 -3.42 -6.39
N LEU A 8 -14.07 -4.50 -5.66
CA LEU A 8 -15.27 -5.33 -5.72
C LEU A 8 -15.45 -6.14 -7.03
N GLU A 9 -14.74 -7.26 -7.13
CA GLU A 9 -15.34 -8.41 -7.81
C GLU A 9 -16.59 -8.78 -7.02
N LYS A 10 -17.73 -8.44 -7.63
CA LYS A 10 -19.07 -8.76 -7.16
C LYS A 10 -19.13 -10.22 -6.71
N GLU A 11 -19.89 -10.42 -5.65
CA GLU A 11 -20.55 -11.67 -5.33
C GLU A 11 -20.75 -12.59 -6.55
N ALA A 12 -20.45 -13.86 -6.33
CA ALA A 12 -21.10 -14.98 -7.00
C ALA A 12 -20.88 -15.05 -8.52
N ILE A 13 -19.80 -15.74 -8.89
CA ILE A 13 -19.87 -16.69 -10.00
C ILE A 13 -21.16 -17.52 -9.83
N GLY A 14 -22.11 -17.28 -10.72
CA GLY A 14 -23.22 -18.14 -11.13
C GLY A 14 -23.78 -19.12 -10.10
N GLY A 15 -24.85 -18.73 -9.41
CA GLY A 15 -25.81 -19.64 -8.79
C GLY A 15 -27.19 -19.48 -9.44
N GLN A 16 -27.62 -20.51 -10.14
CA GLN A 16 -28.84 -20.60 -10.95
C GLN A 16 -30.16 -20.35 -10.17
N ASN A 17 -31.11 -19.71 -10.88
CA ASN A 17 -32.57 -19.92 -10.91
C ASN A 17 -33.29 -20.50 -9.68
N HIS A 18 -34.25 -19.76 -9.11
CA HIS A 18 -35.69 -19.94 -9.36
C HIS A 18 -36.57 -18.98 -8.52
N ALA A 19 -37.68 -18.56 -9.15
CA ALA A 19 -38.93 -17.96 -8.67
C ALA A 19 -39.22 -18.01 -7.14
N THR A 20 -39.93 -17.07 -6.51
CA THR A 20 -41.34 -16.70 -6.81
C THR A 20 -41.75 -15.49 -5.96
N ALA A 21 -42.71 -14.72 -6.46
CA ALA A 21 -43.33 -13.54 -5.85
C ALA A 21 -43.93 -13.75 -4.45
N THR A 22 -43.92 -12.69 -3.62
CA THR A 22 -45.06 -12.27 -2.77
C THR A 22 -44.75 -10.95 -2.03
N ARG A 23 -45.49 -9.88 -2.34
CA ARG A 23 -45.78 -8.72 -1.48
C ARG A 23 -47.18 -8.25 -1.90
N GLN A 24 -48.17 -8.20 -1.00
CA GLN A 24 -48.46 -7.14 -0.02
C GLN A 24 -49.60 -7.65 0.92
N PRO A 25 -49.97 -7.02 2.07
CA PRO A 25 -50.31 -5.59 2.19
C PRO A 25 -50.02 -4.90 3.55
N GLY A 26 -50.26 -3.58 3.61
CA GLY A 26 -50.55 -2.88 4.87
C GLY A 26 -50.00 -1.46 4.97
N GLU A 27 -50.89 -0.48 4.73
CA GLU A 27 -50.72 0.96 4.96
C GLU A 27 -50.50 1.29 6.45
N HIS A 28 -49.80 2.39 6.76
CA HIS A 28 -50.40 3.59 7.37
C HIS A 28 -49.34 4.67 7.66
N THR A 29 -49.64 5.87 7.16
CA THR A 29 -49.02 7.17 7.41
C THR A 29 -49.28 7.66 8.84
N PHE A 30 -48.36 8.44 9.43
CA PHE A 30 -48.65 9.77 10.00
C PHE A 30 -47.37 10.54 10.34
N GLU A 31 -47.33 11.78 9.89
CA GLU A 31 -46.29 12.80 10.04
C GLU A 31 -46.22 13.38 11.46
N GLY A 32 -45.08 13.98 11.84
CA GLY A 32 -45.02 14.83 13.03
C GLY A 32 -43.64 15.19 13.57
N GLN A 33 -42.84 15.87 12.75
CA GLN A 33 -41.79 16.85 13.08
C GLN A 33 -41.27 16.99 14.53
N ASN A 34 -39.94 16.88 14.71
CA ASN A 34 -39.07 18.01 15.14
C ASN A 34 -37.65 17.56 15.52
N ARG A 35 -36.64 17.95 14.74
CA ARG A 35 -35.41 18.66 15.17
C ARG A 35 -34.24 18.45 14.20
N VAL A 36 -33.87 19.56 13.55
CA VAL A 36 -32.50 20.04 13.30
C VAL A 36 -31.46 18.94 13.08
N THR A 37 -31.37 18.45 11.85
CA THR A 37 -30.20 17.75 11.35
C THR A 37 -29.26 18.76 10.69
N THR A 38 -28.09 18.92 11.30
CA THR A 38 -26.92 19.53 10.65
C THR A 38 -26.69 18.81 9.33
N THR A 39 -26.82 19.57 8.24
CA THR A 39 -26.55 19.14 6.86
C THR A 39 -25.18 18.47 6.77
N GLY A 40 -25.19 17.15 6.63
CA GLY A 40 -24.03 16.37 6.24
C GLY A 40 -23.61 16.80 4.83
N ARG A 41 -22.35 17.23 4.71
CA ARG A 41 -21.75 17.61 3.43
C ARG A 41 -21.75 16.39 2.50
N PRO A 42 -22.34 16.48 1.29
CA PRO A 42 -22.08 15.54 0.21
C PRO A 42 -20.61 15.59 -0.18
N GLY A 43 -20.09 14.45 -0.64
CA GLY A 43 -18.71 14.24 -1.06
C GLY A 43 -18.17 15.40 -1.89
N LYS A 44 -16.96 15.83 -1.55
CA LYS A 44 -16.23 16.85 -2.30
C LYS A 44 -15.97 16.31 -3.71
N HIS A 45 -16.84 16.69 -4.64
CA HIS A 45 -16.53 16.75 -6.05
C HIS A 45 -15.18 17.43 -6.26
N LEU A 46 -14.27 16.78 -6.99
CA LEU A 46 -13.24 17.34 -7.89
C LEU A 46 -12.94 18.83 -7.64
N LYS A 47 -12.32 19.15 -6.51
CA LYS A 47 -11.81 20.48 -6.20
C LYS A 47 -10.52 20.39 -5.40
N HIS A 48 -9.46 20.02 -6.10
CA HIS A 48 -8.13 20.64 -5.98
C HIS A 48 -7.29 20.43 -7.26
N VAL A 49 -7.88 20.64 -8.45
CA VAL A 49 -7.08 20.94 -9.66
C VAL A 49 -6.82 22.44 -9.66
N GLY A 50 -5.87 22.87 -8.85
CA GLY A 50 -5.55 24.27 -8.60
C GLY A 50 -4.10 24.60 -8.93
N ARG A 51 -3.87 24.88 -10.21
CA ARG A 51 -2.67 25.45 -10.90
C ARG A 51 -1.90 24.47 -11.79
N ASN A 52 -2.48 24.13 -12.95
CA ASN A 52 -1.76 23.88 -14.23
C ASN A 52 -2.67 23.31 -15.36
N GLN A 53 -3.87 23.86 -15.58
CA GLN A 53 -4.76 23.42 -16.68
C GLN A 53 -4.20 23.65 -18.10
N TYR A 54 -3.17 24.48 -18.26
CA TYR A 54 -2.57 24.78 -19.57
C TYR A 54 -1.73 23.64 -20.16
N TRP A 55 -1.17 22.74 -19.34
CA TRP A 55 -0.30 21.68 -19.85
C TRP A 55 -1.08 20.47 -20.37
N ARG A 56 -2.28 20.22 -19.81
CA ARG A 56 -3.15 19.11 -20.21
C ARG A 56 -3.56 19.24 -21.69
N PHE A 57 -4.10 20.38 -22.10
CA PHE A 57 -4.51 20.62 -23.50
C PHE A 57 -3.39 20.51 -24.55
N ASP A 58 -2.17 20.97 -24.23
CA ASP A 58 -1.00 20.81 -25.12
C ASP A 58 -0.51 19.34 -25.17
N MET A 59 -0.66 18.61 -24.06
CA MET A 59 -0.30 17.20 -23.95
C MET A 59 -1.34 16.29 -24.62
N ASP A 60 -2.63 16.62 -24.58
CA ASP A 60 -3.70 15.77 -25.13
C ASP A 60 -3.45 15.40 -26.60
N MET A 61 -2.97 16.35 -27.42
CA MET A 61 -2.57 16.09 -28.81
C MET A 61 -1.16 15.50 -28.94
N ALA A 62 -0.23 15.85 -28.04
CA ALA A 62 1.14 15.35 -28.08
C ALA A 62 1.23 13.85 -27.72
N CYS A 63 0.42 13.37 -26.77
CA CYS A 63 0.38 11.97 -26.35
C CYS A 63 -0.13 11.04 -27.45
N LEU A 64 -1.16 11.46 -28.20
CA LEU A 64 -1.62 10.72 -29.37
C LEU A 64 -0.61 10.80 -30.52
N THR A 65 0.11 11.92 -30.63
CA THR A 65 1.20 12.07 -31.60
C THR A 65 2.34 11.09 -31.32
N PHE A 66 2.60 10.76 -30.04
CA PHE A 66 3.63 9.77 -29.68
C PHE A 66 3.34 8.38 -30.25
N PHE A 67 2.10 7.88 -30.17
CA PHE A 67 1.70 6.60 -30.78
C PHE A 67 1.86 6.62 -32.30
N VAL A 68 1.48 7.74 -32.91
CA VAL A 68 1.66 7.98 -34.35
C VAL A 68 3.15 7.98 -34.71
N ASP A 69 4.00 8.63 -33.94
CA ASP A 69 5.44 8.75 -34.20
C ASP A 69 6.17 7.42 -34.02
N ILE A 70 5.81 6.61 -33.02
CA ILE A 70 6.35 5.25 -32.85
C ILE A 70 6.02 4.36 -34.06
N ARG A 71 4.79 4.44 -34.58
CA ARG A 71 4.34 3.61 -35.70
C ARG A 71 4.55 4.26 -37.07
N ARG A 72 5.15 5.44 -37.13
CA ARG A 72 5.28 6.25 -38.36
C ARG A 72 6.06 5.57 -39.49
N HIS A 73 6.95 4.65 -39.13
CA HIS A 73 7.74 3.89 -40.10
C HIS A 73 7.00 2.66 -40.67
N VAL A 74 5.86 2.29 -40.08
CA VAL A 74 5.12 1.06 -40.41
C VAL A 74 3.70 1.34 -40.90
N TYR A 75 3.05 2.42 -40.44
CA TYR A 75 1.64 2.71 -40.73
C TYR A 75 1.35 4.20 -41.03
N ASN A 76 0.19 4.44 -41.66
CA ASN A 76 -0.36 5.78 -41.85
C ASN A 76 -0.82 6.37 -40.49
N PRO A 77 -0.38 7.57 -40.10
CA PRO A 77 -0.80 8.28 -38.88
C PRO A 77 -2.32 8.26 -38.60
N HIS A 78 -3.13 8.49 -39.64
CA HIS A 78 -4.59 8.51 -39.50
C HIS A 78 -5.16 7.11 -39.21
N ALA A 79 -4.53 6.04 -39.72
CA ALA A 79 -4.98 4.68 -39.48
C ALA A 79 -4.73 4.25 -38.03
N VAL A 80 -3.59 4.65 -37.44
CA VAL A 80 -3.26 4.36 -36.02
C VAL A 80 -4.25 5.04 -35.09
N HIS A 81 -4.56 6.32 -35.31
CA HIS A 81 -5.55 7.03 -34.50
C HIS A 81 -6.94 6.36 -34.56
N ILE A 82 -7.39 5.96 -35.75
CA ILE A 82 -8.68 5.27 -35.93
C ILE A 82 -8.69 3.92 -35.17
N GLU A 83 -7.59 3.17 -35.19
CA GLU A 83 -7.46 1.91 -34.48
C GLU A 83 -7.57 2.09 -32.95
N LEU A 84 -6.87 3.10 -32.39
CA LEU A 84 -6.90 3.40 -30.97
C LEU A 84 -8.29 3.85 -30.48
N VAL A 85 -8.96 4.73 -31.25
CA VAL A 85 -10.33 5.19 -30.94
C VAL A 85 -11.30 4.02 -31.01
N LYS A 86 -11.22 3.22 -32.07
CA LYS A 86 -12.08 2.06 -32.23
C LYS A 86 -11.92 1.05 -31.08
N PHE A 87 -10.71 0.84 -30.60
CA PHE A 87 -10.47 -0.02 -29.43
C PHE A 87 -11.21 0.45 -28.18
N VAL A 88 -11.14 1.75 -27.84
CA VAL A 88 -11.81 2.27 -26.64
C VAL A 88 -13.33 2.29 -26.80
N GLU A 89 -13.84 2.56 -28.01
CA GLU A 89 -15.28 2.48 -28.33
C GLU A 89 -15.81 1.05 -28.19
N GLU A 90 -15.10 0.06 -28.72
CA GLU A 90 -15.50 -1.36 -28.63
C GLU A 90 -15.45 -1.89 -27.18
N ASN A 91 -14.64 -1.27 -26.32
CA ASN A 91 -14.48 -1.67 -24.93
C ASN A 91 -15.20 -0.76 -23.93
N GLU A 92 -15.98 0.23 -24.37
CA GLU A 92 -16.59 1.25 -23.50
C GLU A 92 -17.34 0.64 -22.30
N GLU A 93 -18.24 -0.32 -22.55
CA GLU A 93 -19.03 -0.99 -21.51
C GLU A 93 -18.13 -1.73 -20.51
N ARG A 94 -17.10 -2.41 -21.02
CA ARG A 94 -16.12 -3.10 -20.19
C ARG A 94 -15.37 -2.10 -19.31
N ILE A 95 -14.89 -0.98 -19.88
CA ILE A 95 -14.18 0.09 -19.15
C ILE A 95 -15.10 0.66 -18.06
N HIS A 96 -16.36 0.97 -18.39
CA HIS A 96 -17.34 1.44 -17.40
C HIS A 96 -17.54 0.45 -16.25
N GLY A 97 -17.50 -0.85 -16.53
CA GLY A 97 -17.61 -1.91 -15.52
C GLY A 97 -16.55 -1.90 -14.42
N TYR A 98 -15.40 -1.25 -14.65
CA TYR A 98 -14.33 -1.10 -13.64
C TYR A 98 -14.56 0.05 -12.66
N TYR A 99 -15.52 0.95 -12.94
CA TYR A 99 -15.83 2.08 -12.06
C TYR A 99 -17.07 1.78 -11.22
N ALA A 100 -16.90 1.80 -9.89
CA ALA A 100 -18.00 1.53 -8.96
C ALA A 100 -19.07 2.63 -8.95
N GLU A 101 -18.67 3.88 -9.23
CA GLU A 101 -19.56 5.03 -9.32
C GLU A 101 -19.98 5.29 -10.77
N THR A 102 -21.21 5.77 -10.95
CA THR A 102 -21.68 6.20 -12.27
C THR A 102 -20.93 7.46 -12.69
N ILE A 103 -20.20 7.36 -13.79
CA ILE A 103 -19.50 8.49 -14.39
C ILE A 103 -20.51 9.31 -15.19
N ASN A 104 -20.82 10.52 -14.72
CA ASN A 104 -21.73 11.46 -15.39
C ASN A 104 -21.01 12.24 -16.50
N LEU A 105 -20.48 11.52 -17.50
CA LEU A 105 -19.91 12.09 -18.72
C LEU A 105 -20.64 11.51 -19.94
N ASN A 106 -20.59 12.21 -21.07
CA ASN A 106 -20.99 11.59 -22.32
C ASN A 106 -19.91 10.59 -22.78
N SER A 107 -20.31 9.61 -23.58
CA SER A 107 -19.43 8.54 -24.09
C SER A 107 -18.16 9.13 -24.73
N ASP A 108 -18.32 10.05 -25.69
CA ASP A 108 -17.19 10.69 -26.38
C ASP A 108 -16.15 11.29 -25.42
N LYS A 109 -16.60 12.07 -24.41
CA LYS A 109 -15.68 12.71 -23.47
C LYS A 109 -15.07 11.71 -22.50
N PHE A 110 -15.81 10.68 -22.12
CA PHE A 110 -15.30 9.61 -21.30
C PHE A 110 -14.17 8.86 -22.02
N LEU A 111 -14.41 8.41 -23.25
CA LEU A 111 -13.44 7.68 -24.05
C LEU A 111 -12.21 8.54 -24.41
N GLU A 112 -12.42 9.84 -24.68
CA GLU A 112 -11.33 10.79 -24.89
C GLU A 112 -10.39 10.84 -23.67
N ILE A 113 -10.95 10.95 -22.45
CA ILE A 113 -10.16 10.98 -21.21
C ILE A 113 -9.39 9.67 -21.04
N ILE A 114 -10.06 8.53 -21.21
CA ILE A 114 -9.44 7.22 -21.07
C ILE A 114 -8.27 7.06 -22.04
N LEU A 115 -8.48 7.38 -23.32
CA LEU A 115 -7.47 7.20 -24.34
C LEU A 115 -6.27 8.13 -24.14
N VAL A 116 -6.52 9.41 -23.84
CA VAL A 116 -5.46 10.40 -23.63
C VAL A 116 -4.63 10.07 -22.38
N ASP A 117 -5.29 9.76 -21.26
CA ASP A 117 -4.60 9.40 -20.02
C ASP A 117 -3.82 8.08 -20.19
N ALA A 118 -4.38 7.09 -20.89
CA ALA A 118 -3.69 5.85 -21.19
C ALA A 118 -2.45 6.08 -22.07
N ALA A 119 -2.60 6.89 -23.11
CA ALA A 119 -1.50 7.23 -24.02
C ALA A 119 -0.38 7.95 -23.28
N PHE A 120 -0.72 8.91 -22.42
CA PHE A 120 0.24 9.63 -21.58
C PHE A 120 1.03 8.68 -20.66
N ILE A 121 0.34 7.76 -19.97
CA ILE A 121 1.00 6.79 -19.08
C ILE A 121 1.99 5.92 -19.86
N ILE A 122 1.55 5.36 -20.99
CA ILE A 122 2.38 4.51 -21.85
C ILE A 122 3.61 5.28 -22.36
N GLU A 123 3.41 6.52 -22.81
CA GLU A 123 4.49 7.39 -23.27
C GLU A 123 5.53 7.67 -22.19
N VAL A 124 5.08 8.07 -21.00
CA VAL A 124 5.99 8.38 -19.88
C VAL A 124 6.79 7.14 -19.49
N LEU A 125 6.16 5.97 -19.39
CA LEU A 125 6.84 4.72 -19.05
C LEU A 125 7.87 4.33 -20.10
N LEU A 126 7.55 4.48 -21.38
CA LEU A 126 8.47 4.19 -22.49
C LEU A 126 9.65 5.16 -22.54
N ARG A 127 9.41 6.47 -22.36
CA ARG A 127 10.49 7.47 -22.31
C ARG A 127 11.41 7.28 -21.10
N TYR A 128 10.89 6.76 -19.99
CA TYR A 128 11.71 6.43 -18.82
C TYR A 128 12.57 5.18 -19.05
N TRP A 129 12.07 4.23 -19.83
CA TRP A 129 12.81 3.01 -20.16
C TRP A 129 13.85 3.25 -21.27
N PHE A 130 13.49 4.01 -22.30
CA PHE A 130 14.35 4.32 -23.44
C PHE A 130 14.82 5.77 -23.40
N ASP A 131 16.04 5.98 -22.89
CA ASP A 131 16.67 7.31 -22.83
C ASP A 131 16.72 8.02 -24.20
N ASP A 132 16.80 7.25 -25.30
CA ASP A 132 16.82 7.76 -26.68
C ASP A 132 15.52 8.50 -27.08
N LEU A 133 14.40 8.22 -26.40
CA LEU A 133 13.13 8.93 -26.62
C LEU A 133 13.09 10.31 -25.93
N ILE A 134 14.06 10.60 -25.05
CA ILE A 134 14.12 11.85 -24.28
C ILE A 134 14.80 12.96 -25.09
N THR A 135 13.99 13.81 -25.72
CA THR A 135 14.50 14.95 -26.49
C THR A 135 15.21 16.01 -25.61
N PRO A 136 16.09 16.85 -26.18
CA PRO A 136 16.72 17.96 -25.44
C PRO A 136 15.72 18.98 -24.88
N ASN A 137 14.55 19.12 -25.50
CA ASN A 137 13.48 20.04 -25.08
C ASN A 137 12.34 19.32 -24.36
N ASP A 138 12.57 18.10 -23.86
CA ASP A 138 11.53 17.29 -23.23
C ASP A 138 10.96 18.01 -22.00
N ARG A 139 9.63 18.21 -22.03
CA ARG A 139 8.92 18.99 -21.04
C ARG A 139 8.78 18.27 -19.70
N ILE A 140 8.99 16.95 -19.63
CA ILE A 140 8.83 16.10 -18.44
C ILE A 140 10.21 15.75 -17.89
N PHE A 141 11.03 15.07 -18.68
CA PHE A 141 12.30 14.47 -18.25
C PHE A 141 13.43 15.47 -18.05
N ARG A 142 13.33 16.68 -18.61
CA ARG A 142 14.33 17.75 -18.37
C ARG A 142 14.06 18.58 -17.13
N LYS A 143 12.97 18.33 -16.39
CA LYS A 143 12.79 18.94 -15.06
C LYS A 143 12.44 17.87 -14.02
N PRO A 144 13.42 17.41 -13.21
CA PRO A 144 13.28 16.24 -12.34
C PRO A 144 12.09 16.26 -11.38
N TRP A 145 11.64 17.44 -10.93
CA TRP A 145 10.50 17.53 -10.02
C TRP A 145 9.19 17.02 -10.63
N MET A 146 8.99 17.13 -11.96
CA MET A 146 7.76 16.65 -12.59
C MET A 146 7.67 15.13 -12.58
N ILE A 147 8.79 14.42 -12.61
CA ILE A 147 8.79 12.95 -12.47
C ILE A 147 8.27 12.58 -11.08
N ASN A 148 8.63 13.33 -10.04
CA ASN A 148 8.11 13.09 -8.69
C ASN A 148 6.61 13.40 -8.60
N ASP A 149 6.16 14.52 -9.19
CA ASP A 149 4.74 14.88 -9.21
C ASP A 149 3.91 13.82 -9.96
N ILE A 150 4.36 13.39 -11.15
CA ILE A 150 3.73 12.32 -11.93
C ILE A 150 3.70 11.02 -11.12
N ASN A 151 4.79 10.67 -10.45
CA ASN A 151 4.85 9.49 -9.59
C ASN A 151 3.79 9.50 -8.49
N GLN A 152 3.60 10.63 -7.81
CA GLN A 152 2.58 10.78 -6.79
C GLN A 152 1.18 10.68 -7.39
N ASP A 153 0.95 11.36 -8.52
CA ASP A 153 -0.35 11.36 -9.18
C ASP A 153 -0.75 9.96 -9.68
N LEU A 154 0.17 9.20 -10.27
CA LEU A 154 -0.10 7.84 -10.75
C LEU A 154 -0.35 6.83 -9.62
N LEU A 155 0.05 7.14 -8.40
CA LEU A 155 -0.20 6.29 -7.22
C LEU A 155 -1.61 6.50 -6.64
N LEU A 156 -2.26 7.64 -6.91
CA LEU A 156 -3.58 7.93 -6.37
C LEU A 156 -4.65 7.04 -7.01
N LEU A 157 -5.51 6.46 -6.17
CA LEU A 157 -6.66 5.65 -6.62
C LEU A 157 -7.59 6.43 -7.58
N GLU A 158 -7.72 7.74 -7.39
CA GLU A 158 -8.56 8.62 -8.20
C GLU A 158 -8.06 8.75 -9.65
N ASN A 159 -6.78 8.47 -9.90
CA ASN A 159 -6.14 8.59 -11.21
C ASN A 159 -5.93 7.21 -11.90
N GLN A 160 -6.67 6.19 -11.46
CA GLN A 160 -6.50 4.83 -12.00
C GLN A 160 -7.34 4.59 -13.26
N LEU A 161 -6.70 4.00 -14.26
CA LEU A 161 -7.34 3.41 -15.44
C LEU A 161 -7.40 1.88 -15.30
N PRO A 162 -8.37 1.21 -15.95
CA PRO A 162 -8.39 -0.24 -16.01
C PRO A 162 -7.11 -0.78 -16.67
N PHE A 163 -6.50 -1.84 -16.10
CA PHE A 163 -5.20 -2.32 -16.59
C PHE A 163 -5.20 -2.69 -18.05
N PHE A 164 -6.23 -3.44 -18.44
CA PHE A 164 -6.33 -4.00 -19.77
C PHE A 164 -6.32 -2.91 -20.85
N VAL A 165 -6.80 -1.70 -20.54
CA VAL A 165 -6.73 -0.57 -21.47
C VAL A 165 -5.26 -0.22 -21.73
N LEU A 166 -4.45 -0.12 -20.69
CA LEU A 166 -3.02 0.19 -20.83
C LEU A 166 -2.25 -0.95 -21.49
N GLU A 167 -2.55 -2.19 -21.10
CA GLU A 167 -1.90 -3.40 -21.63
C GLU A 167 -2.21 -3.57 -23.12
N ASP A 168 -3.48 -3.59 -23.49
CA ASP A 168 -3.92 -3.78 -24.88
C ASP A 168 -3.45 -2.62 -25.77
N LEU A 169 -3.55 -1.37 -25.31
CA LEU A 169 -3.03 -0.21 -26.06
C LEU A 169 -1.50 -0.26 -26.20
N PHE A 170 -0.78 -0.73 -25.18
CA PHE A 170 0.66 -0.94 -25.27
C PHE A 170 0.99 -2.01 -26.32
N GLU A 171 0.27 -3.13 -26.35
CA GLU A 171 0.47 -4.17 -27.36
C GLU A 171 0.27 -3.63 -28.79
N MET A 172 -0.70 -2.72 -28.98
CA MET A 172 -0.92 -2.03 -30.26
C MET A 172 0.25 -1.15 -30.72
N THR A 173 1.20 -0.81 -29.84
CA THR A 173 2.44 -0.11 -30.24
C THR A 173 3.40 -1.02 -31.01
N ASN A 174 3.28 -2.34 -30.85
CA ASN A 174 4.18 -3.36 -31.39
C ASN A 174 5.67 -3.14 -30.98
N ILE A 175 5.89 -2.53 -29.82
CA ILE A 175 7.23 -2.36 -29.25
C ILE A 175 7.67 -3.67 -28.60
N ASN A 176 8.76 -4.24 -29.12
CA ASN A 176 9.41 -5.39 -28.49
C ASN A 176 10.42 -4.92 -27.45
N LEU A 177 10.12 -5.15 -26.17
CA LEU A 177 11.05 -4.92 -25.08
C LEU A 177 11.93 -6.16 -24.88
N VAL A 178 13.25 -6.01 -25.03
CA VAL A 178 14.22 -7.08 -24.77
C VAL A 178 14.72 -6.95 -23.35
N PHE A 179 14.28 -7.84 -22.46
CA PHE A 179 14.68 -7.84 -21.04
C PHE A 179 15.88 -8.74 -20.74
N ASN A 180 16.18 -9.73 -21.60
CA ASN A 180 17.43 -10.52 -21.69
C ASN A 180 17.30 -11.55 -22.83
N GLU A 181 18.40 -12.01 -23.43
CA GLU A 181 18.40 -12.96 -24.57
C GLU A 181 17.81 -14.35 -24.24
N ASN A 182 17.61 -14.69 -22.95
CA ASN A 182 17.27 -16.05 -22.51
C ASN A 182 15.90 -16.20 -21.83
N GLU A 183 15.14 -15.12 -21.59
CA GLU A 183 13.81 -15.22 -20.95
C GLU A 183 12.83 -14.20 -21.52
N THR A 184 11.92 -14.69 -22.36
CA THR A 184 10.70 -13.98 -22.79
C THR A 184 9.64 -14.10 -21.70
N TRP A 185 9.59 -13.16 -20.77
CA TRP A 185 8.43 -13.00 -19.90
C TRP A 185 7.28 -12.36 -20.70
N SER A 186 6.09 -12.96 -20.65
CA SER A 186 4.92 -12.61 -21.47
C SER A 186 4.15 -11.34 -21.07
N TYR A 187 4.75 -10.36 -20.39
CA TYR A 187 4.04 -9.13 -20.02
C TYR A 187 4.96 -7.90 -20.08
N PRO A 188 5.29 -7.38 -21.27
CA PRO A 188 6.23 -6.26 -21.42
C PRO A 188 5.74 -4.98 -20.72
N PHE A 189 4.44 -4.69 -20.74
CA PHE A 189 3.91 -3.47 -20.14
C PHE A 189 4.03 -3.49 -18.61
N ILE A 190 3.74 -4.62 -17.95
CA ILE A 190 3.89 -4.65 -16.50
C ILE A 190 5.34 -4.43 -16.09
N CYS A 191 6.30 -5.01 -16.80
CA CYS A 191 7.72 -4.80 -16.51
C CYS A 191 8.11 -3.32 -16.57
N LEU A 192 7.53 -2.53 -17.50
CA LEU A 192 7.72 -1.07 -17.52
C LEU A 192 7.18 -0.41 -16.25
N THR A 193 5.96 -0.77 -15.82
CA THR A 193 5.37 -0.21 -14.60
C THR A 193 6.23 -0.52 -13.38
N PHE A 194 6.68 -1.77 -13.24
CA PHE A 194 7.58 -2.20 -12.18
C PHE A 194 8.87 -1.39 -12.15
N HIS A 195 9.51 -1.25 -13.31
CA HIS A 195 10.76 -0.53 -13.41
C HIS A 195 10.60 0.94 -12.99
N TRP A 196 9.54 1.60 -13.47
CA TRP A 196 9.22 2.97 -13.09
C TRP A 196 9.00 3.11 -11.58
N PHE A 197 8.10 2.33 -10.99
CA PHE A 197 7.73 2.51 -9.58
C PHE A 197 8.77 1.98 -8.60
N LEU A 198 9.47 0.88 -8.90
CA LEU A 198 10.53 0.36 -8.03
C LEU A 198 11.77 1.26 -8.03
N ASN A 199 12.16 1.81 -9.18
CA ASN A 199 13.29 2.73 -9.26
C ASN A 199 12.94 4.10 -8.68
N SER A 200 11.72 4.60 -8.93
CA SER A 200 11.26 5.87 -8.38
C SER A 200 11.08 5.82 -6.85
N ASN A 201 10.71 4.67 -6.28
CA ASN A 201 10.49 4.51 -4.84
C ASN A 201 11.62 3.78 -4.09
N LYS A 202 12.66 3.30 -4.80
CA LYS A 202 13.84 2.60 -4.24
C LYS A 202 13.51 1.32 -3.44
N ILE A 203 12.44 0.61 -3.80
CA ILE A 203 11.95 -0.61 -3.11
C ILE A 203 12.54 -1.89 -3.74
N GLN A 204 13.79 -1.85 -4.22
CA GLN A 204 14.38 -2.95 -5.00
C GLN A 204 14.51 -4.28 -4.21
N GLU A 205 14.50 -4.25 -2.88
CA GLU A 205 14.72 -5.45 -2.06
C GLU A 205 13.48 -6.32 -1.82
N LEU A 206 12.26 -5.77 -1.79
CA LEU A 206 11.06 -6.55 -1.45
C LEU A 206 10.75 -7.64 -2.49
N VAL A 207 11.12 -7.43 -3.76
CA VAL A 207 10.86 -8.39 -4.85
C VAL A 207 11.88 -9.54 -4.89
N SER A 208 13.15 -9.25 -4.61
CA SER A 208 14.23 -10.27 -4.67
C SER A 208 14.10 -11.41 -3.66
N TYR A 209 13.25 -11.26 -2.64
CA TYR A 209 13.02 -12.28 -1.61
C TYR A 209 11.96 -13.34 -2.01
N GLN A 210 11.21 -13.13 -3.09
CA GLN A 210 10.15 -14.07 -3.52
C GLN A 210 10.68 -15.46 -3.93
N GLU A 211 11.93 -15.59 -4.38
CA GLU A 211 12.43 -16.86 -4.94
C GLU A 211 12.96 -17.88 -3.91
N LYS A 212 13.24 -17.47 -2.66
CA LYS A 212 13.79 -18.39 -1.64
C LYS A 212 12.74 -18.84 -0.62
N SER A 213 12.01 -19.88 -1.01
CA SER A 213 11.53 -21.00 -0.17
C SER A 213 10.64 -20.70 1.07
N LEU A 214 9.46 -21.34 1.16
CA LEU A 214 9.20 -22.49 2.06
C LEU A 214 7.72 -22.88 2.17
N ARG A 215 7.52 -24.17 2.43
CA ARG A 215 6.26 -24.91 2.56
C ARG A 215 5.27 -24.26 3.53
N HIS A 216 4.06 -24.02 3.06
CA HIS A 216 2.91 -23.61 3.87
C HIS A 216 2.63 -24.66 4.96
N THR A 217 2.58 -24.23 6.22
CA THR A 217 1.98 -25.03 7.29
C THR A 217 0.69 -24.34 7.69
N LYS A 218 -0.47 -25.00 7.49
CA LYS A 218 -1.76 -24.52 7.99
C LYS A 218 -1.65 -24.30 9.48
N ARG A 219 -1.65 -23.05 9.93
CA ARG A 219 -1.55 -22.69 11.34
C ARG A 219 -2.45 -21.49 11.62
N LYS A 220 -2.93 -21.42 12.86
CA LYS A 220 -3.80 -20.36 13.34
C LYS A 220 -3.02 -19.04 13.35
N PHE A 221 -3.56 -18.02 12.69
CA PHE A 221 -3.04 -16.66 12.74
C PHE A 221 -3.17 -16.09 14.15
N GLU A 222 -2.09 -15.48 14.65
CA GLU A 222 -2.06 -14.75 15.91
C GLU A 222 -1.47 -13.36 15.67
N PHE A 223 -2.09 -12.34 16.28
CA PHE A 223 -1.57 -10.99 16.36
C PHE A 223 -0.20 -11.00 17.04
N ILE A 224 0.73 -10.15 16.57
CA ILE A 224 2.02 -9.94 17.24
C ILE A 224 1.97 -8.71 18.16
N PRO A 225 2.80 -8.65 19.21
CA PRO A 225 2.91 -7.48 20.05
C PRO A 225 3.53 -6.31 19.28
N SER A 226 3.18 -5.09 19.67
CA SER A 226 3.74 -3.84 19.15
C SER A 226 5.24 -3.71 19.42
N ALA A 227 5.92 -2.78 18.73
CA ALA A 227 7.35 -2.57 18.96
C ALA A 227 7.67 -2.15 20.40
N THR A 228 6.80 -1.37 21.06
CA THR A 228 6.92 -1.01 22.46
C THR A 228 6.83 -2.24 23.37
N GLU A 229 5.82 -3.09 23.18
CA GLU A 229 5.66 -4.31 23.98
C GLU A 229 6.84 -5.27 23.82
N LEU A 230 7.31 -5.45 22.58
CA LEU A 230 8.49 -6.27 22.29
C LEU A 230 9.75 -5.70 22.95
N HIS A 231 9.96 -4.39 22.85
CA HIS A 231 11.10 -3.72 23.47
C HIS A 231 11.04 -3.78 25.01
N GLU A 232 9.84 -3.68 25.60
CA GLU A 232 9.63 -3.81 27.04
C GLU A 232 9.88 -5.25 27.52
N ALA A 233 9.52 -6.25 26.71
CA ALA A 233 9.85 -7.67 26.94
C ALA A 233 11.36 -7.99 26.79
N GLY A 234 12.11 -7.12 26.09
CA GLY A 234 13.57 -7.21 25.95
C GLY A 234 14.08 -7.47 24.53
N VAL A 235 13.20 -7.44 23.52
CA VAL A 235 13.58 -7.50 22.10
C VAL A 235 14.37 -6.25 21.73
N LYS A 236 15.40 -6.42 20.89
CA LYS A 236 16.23 -5.32 20.39
C LYS A 236 16.11 -5.25 18.88
N PHE A 237 15.65 -4.10 18.38
CA PHE A 237 15.61 -3.78 16.97
C PHE A 237 16.99 -3.33 16.47
N LYS A 238 17.38 -3.79 15.28
CA LYS A 238 18.65 -3.46 14.63
C LYS A 238 18.47 -3.43 13.12
N GLN A 239 19.17 -2.52 12.45
CA GLN A 239 19.31 -2.55 11.00
C GLN A 239 19.99 -3.85 10.55
N CYS A 240 19.46 -4.47 9.49
CA CYS A 240 20.12 -5.59 8.83
C CYS A 240 21.36 -5.07 8.08
N PHE A 241 22.55 -5.57 8.45
CA PHE A 241 23.80 -5.19 7.78
C PHE A 241 23.77 -5.62 6.31
N GLY A 242 23.96 -4.66 5.40
CA GLY A 242 23.97 -4.91 3.95
C GLY A 242 22.70 -4.49 3.23
N ASN A 243 21.60 -4.24 3.96
CA ASN A 243 20.33 -3.82 3.37
C ASN A 243 20.12 -2.31 3.58
N PRO A 244 19.63 -1.57 2.56
CA PRO A 244 19.18 -0.20 2.73
C PRO A 244 18.07 -0.13 3.78
N THR A 245 18.09 0.94 4.58
CA THR A 245 16.98 1.25 5.48
C THR A 245 15.75 1.61 4.66
N GLU A 246 14.60 1.04 5.03
CA GLU A 246 13.31 1.36 4.40
C GLU A 246 12.95 2.82 4.68
N LYS A 247 12.69 3.60 3.62
CA LYS A 247 12.36 5.03 3.71
C LYS A 247 10.86 5.22 3.59
N ILE A 248 10.25 5.88 4.58
CA ILE A 248 8.81 6.13 4.59
C ILE A 248 8.53 7.53 4.10
N TYR A 249 7.85 7.62 2.97
CA TYR A 249 7.39 8.86 2.32
C TYR A 249 5.86 8.94 2.30
N ASP A 250 5.32 10.10 1.92
CA ASP A 250 3.88 10.27 1.71
C ASP A 250 3.29 9.29 0.67
N SER A 251 4.07 8.91 -0.35
CA SER A 251 3.68 7.92 -1.36
C SER A 251 3.62 6.48 -0.83
N THR A 252 4.32 6.16 0.26
CA THR A 252 4.48 4.76 0.72
C THR A 252 3.12 4.11 0.95
N LYS A 253 2.15 4.85 1.49
CA LYS A 253 0.79 4.34 1.68
C LYS A 253 0.13 3.90 0.39
N HIS A 254 0.06 4.80 -0.58
CA HIS A 254 -0.62 4.56 -1.85
C HIS A 254 0.06 3.42 -2.62
N LEU A 255 1.40 3.38 -2.59
CA LEU A 255 2.17 2.30 -3.19
C LEU A 255 1.87 0.94 -2.57
N LEU A 256 1.92 0.82 -1.24
CA LEU A 256 1.60 -0.43 -0.55
C LEU A 256 0.16 -0.85 -0.83
N GLN A 257 -0.81 0.06 -0.76
CA GLN A 257 -2.21 -0.23 -1.05
C GLN A 257 -2.42 -0.74 -2.47
N ASN A 258 -1.78 -0.12 -3.46
CA ASN A 258 -1.86 -0.55 -4.86
C ASN A 258 -1.29 -1.96 -5.04
N ILE A 259 -0.15 -2.25 -4.40
CA ILE A 259 0.47 -3.59 -4.49
C ILE A 259 -0.35 -4.65 -3.77
N MET A 260 -0.90 -4.34 -2.59
CA MET A 260 -1.73 -5.25 -1.83
C MET A 260 -3.04 -5.58 -2.55
N ALA A 261 -3.67 -4.58 -3.18
CA ALA A 261 -4.81 -4.81 -4.05
C ALA A 261 -4.43 -5.79 -5.16
N TYR A 262 -3.34 -5.53 -5.87
CA TYR A 262 -2.88 -6.44 -6.92
C TYR A 262 -2.63 -7.88 -6.43
N GLU A 263 -1.92 -8.05 -5.31
CA GLU A 263 -1.63 -9.38 -4.75
C GLU A 263 -2.91 -10.16 -4.44
N GLN A 264 -3.95 -9.49 -3.93
CA GLN A 264 -5.22 -10.13 -3.62
C GLN A 264 -5.98 -10.61 -4.86
N CYS A 265 -5.77 -9.95 -6.00
CA CYS A 265 -6.52 -10.20 -7.22
C CYS A 265 -5.83 -11.22 -8.14
N HIS A 266 -4.49 -11.21 -8.15
CA HIS A 266 -3.71 -11.88 -9.19
C HIS A 266 -2.64 -12.82 -8.66
N CYS A 267 -2.32 -12.80 -7.36
CA CYS A 267 -1.24 -13.60 -6.79
C CYS A 267 -1.76 -14.66 -5.82
N GLU A 268 -1.24 -15.88 -5.94
CA GLU A 268 -1.45 -16.91 -4.92
C GLU A 268 -0.70 -16.59 -3.62
N VAL A 269 0.47 -15.94 -3.73
CA VAL A 269 1.30 -15.54 -2.59
C VAL A 269 1.17 -14.04 -2.33
N LYS A 270 0.81 -13.67 -1.09
CA LYS A 270 0.52 -12.29 -0.67
C LYS A 270 1.66 -11.70 0.17
N PHE A 271 2.89 -11.73 -0.34
CA PHE A 271 4.09 -11.39 0.43
C PHE A 271 4.10 -9.96 0.95
N VAL A 272 3.81 -8.98 0.09
CA VAL A 272 3.81 -7.56 0.44
C VAL A 272 2.66 -7.25 1.39
N THR A 273 1.51 -7.89 1.20
CA THR A 273 0.38 -7.84 2.13
C THR A 273 0.80 -8.34 3.50
N ASP A 274 1.41 -9.51 3.57
CA ASP A 274 1.84 -10.11 4.83
C ASP A 274 2.92 -9.28 5.54
N TYR A 275 3.84 -8.69 4.76
CA TYR A 275 4.88 -7.78 5.24
C TYR A 275 4.28 -6.49 5.79
N THR A 276 3.34 -5.90 5.06
CA THR A 276 2.66 -4.66 5.46
C THR A 276 1.90 -4.86 6.76
N VAL A 277 1.28 -6.02 6.95
CA VAL A 277 0.59 -6.39 8.19
C VAL A 277 1.54 -6.41 9.39
N ILE A 278 2.78 -6.90 9.22
CA ILE A 278 3.81 -6.81 10.27
C ILE A 278 4.11 -5.35 10.61
N LEU A 279 4.33 -4.52 9.57
CA LEU A 279 4.61 -3.11 9.78
C LEU A 279 3.50 -2.42 10.58
N VAL A 280 2.24 -2.66 10.22
CA VAL A 280 1.07 -2.13 10.94
C VAL A 280 1.12 -2.46 12.43
N TYR A 281 1.39 -3.72 12.80
CA TYR A 281 1.51 -4.08 14.22
C TYR A 281 2.71 -3.42 14.90
N LEU A 282 3.85 -3.34 14.21
CA LEU A 282 5.07 -2.76 14.75
C LEU A 282 5.08 -1.23 14.80
N THR A 283 4.17 -0.54 14.11
CA THR A 283 4.13 0.94 14.03
C THR A 283 2.82 1.55 14.53
N ASN A 284 2.11 0.85 15.41
CA ASN A 284 0.78 1.24 15.87
C ASN A 284 0.73 2.64 16.53
N THR A 285 1.78 3.02 17.29
CA THR A 285 1.91 4.32 17.96
C THR A 285 3.19 5.05 17.59
N SER A 286 3.26 6.36 17.83
CA SER A 286 4.49 7.14 17.58
C SER A 286 5.68 6.69 18.43
N LYS A 287 5.44 6.10 19.61
CA LYS A 287 6.47 5.46 20.45
C LYS A 287 7.01 4.19 19.80
N ASP A 288 6.14 3.42 19.15
CA ASP A 288 6.55 2.24 18.38
C ASP A 288 7.45 2.63 17.21
N VAL A 289 7.05 3.66 16.45
CA VAL A 289 7.84 4.21 15.35
C VAL A 289 9.21 4.71 15.85
N GLU A 290 9.25 5.42 16.98
CA GLU A 290 10.51 5.92 17.57
C GLU A 290 11.50 4.78 17.84
N LEU A 291 11.02 3.63 18.31
CA LEU A 291 11.84 2.45 18.60
C LEU A 291 12.41 1.78 17.34
N LEU A 292 11.79 1.98 16.18
CA LEU A 292 12.28 1.49 14.89
C LEU A 292 13.19 2.50 14.18
N VAL A 293 12.92 3.81 14.34
CA VAL A 293 13.73 4.89 13.76
C VAL A 293 15.10 5.02 14.43
N LYS A 294 15.17 4.97 15.77
CA LYS A 294 16.44 5.06 16.52
C LYS A 294 17.53 4.09 16.04
N PRO A 295 17.25 2.79 15.87
CA PRO A 295 18.21 1.80 15.36
C PRO A 295 18.31 1.78 13.82
N LYS A 296 17.67 2.70 13.10
CA LYS A 296 17.60 2.76 11.63
C LYS A 296 17.02 1.49 10.98
N VAL A 297 16.01 0.90 11.62
CA VAL A 297 15.18 -0.13 10.98
C VAL A 297 14.28 0.51 9.93
N ILE A 298 13.76 1.70 10.22
CA ILE A 298 12.98 2.55 9.32
C ILE A 298 13.57 3.96 9.32
N GLU A 299 13.58 4.62 8.18
CA GLU A 299 13.97 6.02 8.01
C GLU A 299 12.70 6.85 7.78
N ASN A 300 12.34 7.69 8.75
CA ASN A 300 11.16 8.55 8.67
C ASN A 300 11.47 9.79 7.81
N TRP A 301 10.84 9.91 6.65
CA TRP A 301 10.89 11.10 5.78
C TRP A 301 9.60 11.93 5.83
N LEU A 302 8.73 11.65 6.80
CA LEU A 302 7.55 12.46 7.14
C LEU A 302 7.91 13.53 8.19
N SER A 303 6.93 14.36 8.55
CA SER A 303 7.15 15.47 9.50
C SER A 303 7.34 14.99 10.93
N ASP A 304 6.59 13.97 11.37
CA ASP A 304 6.74 13.38 12.69
C ASP A 304 6.48 11.85 12.74
N ASN A 305 6.67 11.24 13.92
CA ASN A 305 6.42 9.80 14.11
C ASN A 305 4.92 9.46 14.19
N ASN A 306 4.05 10.43 14.51
CA ASN A 306 2.60 10.22 14.48
C ASN A 306 2.13 10.04 13.04
N ASP A 307 2.66 10.81 12.09
CA ASP A 307 2.36 10.70 10.66
C ASP A 307 2.65 9.30 10.16
N VAL A 308 3.80 8.70 10.54
CA VAL A 308 4.12 7.32 10.19
C VAL A 308 3.12 6.33 10.80
N SER A 309 2.77 6.47 12.08
CA SER A 309 1.78 5.58 12.71
C SER A 309 0.39 5.72 12.07
N ASN A 310 -0.03 6.94 11.74
CA ASN A 310 -1.29 7.23 11.07
C ASN A 310 -1.32 6.69 9.64
N LEU A 311 -0.18 6.75 8.95
CA LEU A 311 0.02 6.18 7.63
C LEU A 311 -0.28 4.68 7.67
N PHE A 312 0.38 3.93 8.55
CA PHE A 312 0.22 2.48 8.65
C PHE A 312 -1.14 2.03 9.22
N ASN A 313 -1.68 2.72 10.23
CA ASN A 313 -3.02 2.44 10.77
C ASN A 313 -4.16 2.64 9.74
N GLY A 314 -3.86 3.26 8.59
CA GLY A 314 -4.80 3.43 7.49
C GLY A 314 -4.60 2.46 6.32
N ILE A 315 -3.52 1.68 6.29
CA ILE A 315 -3.19 0.80 5.15
C ILE A 315 -4.00 -0.50 5.18
N ASP A 316 -4.22 -1.09 6.36
CA ASP A 316 -4.90 -2.39 6.52
C ASP A 316 -6.43 -2.35 6.35
N LYS A 317 -7.00 -1.16 6.17
CA LYS A 317 -8.43 -1.00 5.86
C LYS A 317 -8.73 -1.71 4.55
N GLU A 318 -9.68 -2.65 4.60
CA GLU A 318 -10.17 -3.44 3.44
C GLU A 318 -9.22 -4.57 2.97
N VAL A 319 -8.17 -4.90 3.74
CA VAL A 319 -7.22 -5.96 3.38
C VAL A 319 -7.71 -7.35 3.79
N ILE A 320 -7.82 -8.26 2.82
CA ILE A 320 -8.21 -9.66 3.06
C ILE A 320 -6.97 -10.51 3.34
N LEU A 321 -6.71 -10.78 4.62
CA LEU A 321 -5.64 -11.64 5.08
C LEU A 321 -5.96 -13.12 4.86
N ASP A 322 -5.14 -13.82 4.08
CA ASP A 322 -5.19 -15.28 4.04
C ASP A 322 -4.37 -15.88 5.17
N THR A 323 -5.05 -16.20 6.26
CA THR A 323 -4.43 -16.81 7.44
C THR A 323 -3.84 -18.20 7.19
N ASN A 324 -4.21 -18.89 6.10
CA ASN A 324 -3.74 -20.23 5.79
C ASN A 324 -2.41 -20.24 5.02
N ALA A 325 -2.11 -19.16 4.28
CA ALA A 325 -0.95 -19.03 3.43
C ALA A 325 0.07 -17.97 3.92
N TYR A 326 -0.14 -17.39 5.11
CA TYR A 326 0.64 -16.29 5.67
C TYR A 326 2.16 -16.57 5.72
N TYR A 327 2.94 -15.78 4.99
CA TYR A 327 4.37 -15.95 4.77
C TYR A 327 5.17 -15.90 6.07
N PHE A 328 4.84 -14.97 6.97
CA PHE A 328 5.59 -14.75 8.20
C PHE A 328 5.08 -15.53 9.42
N THR A 329 4.33 -16.62 9.20
CA THR A 329 3.75 -17.44 10.28
C THR A 329 4.78 -17.90 11.31
N LYS A 330 6.00 -18.25 10.86
CA LYS A 330 7.09 -18.67 11.76
C LYS A 330 7.54 -17.52 12.66
N VAL A 331 7.75 -16.34 12.09
CA VAL A 331 8.20 -15.14 12.83
C VAL A 331 7.14 -14.71 13.84
N HIS A 332 5.86 -14.69 13.44
CA HIS A 332 4.75 -14.40 14.35
C HIS A 332 4.74 -15.33 15.55
N LYS A 333 4.89 -16.64 15.30
CA LYS A 333 4.92 -17.63 16.37
C LYS A 333 6.11 -17.41 17.31
N GLU A 334 7.31 -17.21 16.78
CA GLU A 334 8.51 -17.02 17.61
C GLU A 334 8.41 -15.76 18.48
N LEU A 335 7.86 -14.66 17.95
CA LEU A 335 7.61 -13.44 18.71
C LEU A 335 6.55 -13.65 19.81
N ASN A 336 5.46 -14.34 19.49
CA ASN A 336 4.40 -14.63 20.46
C ASN A 336 4.86 -15.60 21.55
N ASP A 337 5.60 -16.65 21.18
CA ASP A 337 6.15 -17.61 22.14
C ASP A 337 7.16 -16.91 23.08
N TYR A 338 8.00 -16.01 22.55
CA TYR A 338 8.92 -15.19 23.35
C TYR A 338 8.15 -14.30 24.34
N TYR A 339 7.11 -13.59 23.87
CA TYR A 339 6.32 -12.67 24.69
C TYR A 339 5.49 -13.39 25.76
N LYS A 340 4.97 -14.60 25.46
CA LYS A 340 4.14 -15.40 26.38
C LYS A 340 4.92 -15.97 27.57
N ILE A 341 6.26 -16.01 27.53
CA ILE A 341 7.07 -16.45 28.67
C ILE A 341 6.88 -15.49 29.85
N CYS A 342 6.47 -16.03 31.01
CA CYS A 342 6.14 -15.25 32.20
C CYS A 342 7.22 -14.23 32.59
N SER A 343 8.51 -14.57 32.49
CA SER A 343 9.61 -13.66 32.80
C SER A 343 9.61 -12.40 31.91
N HIS A 344 9.35 -12.56 30.61
CA HIS A 344 9.27 -11.44 29.67
C HIS A 344 8.02 -10.59 29.91
N LYS A 345 6.88 -11.22 30.22
CA LYS A 345 5.65 -10.53 30.61
C LYS A 345 5.78 -9.74 31.92
N TRP A 346 6.44 -10.31 32.93
CA TRP A 346 6.74 -9.62 34.18
C TRP A 346 7.72 -8.47 33.96
N LYS A 347 8.76 -8.67 33.13
CA LYS A 347 9.71 -7.62 32.76
C LYS A 347 9.03 -6.46 32.02
N ALA A 348 8.14 -6.76 31.08
CA ALA A 348 7.35 -5.75 30.38
C ALA A 348 6.46 -4.98 31.36
N THR A 349 5.68 -5.69 32.21
CA THR A 349 4.84 -5.09 33.25
C THR A 349 5.63 -4.19 34.20
N LEU A 350 6.81 -4.65 34.66
CA LEU A 350 7.66 -3.91 35.58
C LEU A 350 8.15 -2.61 34.91
N ARG A 351 8.63 -2.70 33.67
CA ARG A 351 9.13 -1.55 32.92
C ARG A 351 8.00 -0.55 32.64
N HIS A 352 6.83 -1.04 32.23
CA HIS A 352 5.68 -0.23 31.87
C HIS A 352 5.06 0.50 33.06
N ASN A 353 4.92 -0.16 34.22
CA ASN A 353 4.19 0.43 35.34
C ASN A 353 5.08 1.21 36.30
N TYR A 354 6.36 0.86 36.40
CA TYR A 354 7.21 1.34 37.48
C TYR A 354 8.53 2.00 37.02
N CYS A 355 8.90 1.91 35.75
CA CYS A 355 10.12 2.54 35.24
C CYS A 355 9.87 3.78 34.36
N ASN A 356 8.64 4.32 34.35
CA ASN A 356 8.29 5.46 33.50
C ASN A 356 8.72 6.81 34.07
N THR A 357 8.90 6.91 35.39
CA THR A 357 9.31 8.15 36.05
C THR A 357 10.48 7.92 37.00
N PRO A 358 11.39 8.91 37.15
CA PRO A 358 12.49 8.82 38.11
C PRO A 358 12.02 8.53 39.54
N TRP A 359 10.85 9.08 39.92
CA TRP A 359 10.26 8.91 41.24
C TRP A 359 9.77 7.47 41.49
N GLN A 360 9.16 6.81 40.51
CA GLN A 360 8.76 5.41 40.66
C GLN A 360 9.98 4.50 40.76
N VAL A 361 11.04 4.75 39.98
CA VAL A 361 12.30 4.01 40.07
C VAL A 361 12.93 4.18 41.46
N LEU A 362 13.00 5.42 41.96
CA LEU A 362 13.51 5.69 43.31
C LEU A 362 12.68 4.99 44.38
N SER A 363 11.36 4.99 44.23
CA SER A 363 10.44 4.29 45.15
C SER A 363 10.69 2.79 45.19
N ILE A 364 10.95 2.15 44.04
CA ILE A 364 11.33 0.73 43.98
C ILE A 364 12.66 0.48 44.69
N ILE A 365 13.66 1.33 44.45
CA ILE A 365 14.99 1.18 45.06
C ILE A 365 14.89 1.28 46.58
N VAL A 366 14.17 2.29 47.09
CA VAL A 366 13.94 2.47 48.53
C VAL A 366 13.18 1.26 49.11
N ALA A 367 12.12 0.80 48.45
CA ALA A 367 11.38 -0.38 48.88
C ALA A 367 12.27 -1.64 48.93
N ALA A 368 13.14 -1.84 47.94
CA ALA A 368 14.08 -2.98 47.90
C ALA A 368 15.13 -2.91 49.02
N ILE A 369 15.67 -1.71 49.31
CA ILE A 369 16.60 -1.49 50.42
C ILE A 369 15.90 -1.80 51.75
N LEU A 370 14.69 -1.27 51.97
CA LEU A 370 13.91 -1.52 53.18
C LEU A 370 13.60 -3.01 53.35
N LEU A 371 13.20 -3.71 52.29
CA LEU A 371 13.00 -5.15 52.30
C LEU A 371 14.28 -5.91 52.68
N GLY A 372 15.42 -5.55 52.09
CA GLY A 372 16.72 -6.14 52.44
C GLY A 372 17.08 -5.93 53.92
N LEU A 373 16.87 -4.72 54.43
CA LEU A 373 17.12 -4.40 55.84
C LEU A 373 16.20 -5.22 56.77
N THR A 374 14.90 -5.32 56.48
CA THR A 374 13.97 -6.13 57.27
C THR A 374 14.29 -7.61 57.26
N PHE A 375 14.77 -8.14 56.13
CA PHE A 375 15.22 -9.53 56.02
C PHE A 375 16.47 -9.78 56.89
N ILE A 376 17.47 -8.90 56.81
CA ILE A 376 18.68 -8.97 57.65
C ILE A 376 18.30 -8.89 59.14
N GLN A 377 17.42 -7.95 59.51
CA GLN A 377 16.94 -7.80 60.88
C GLN A 377 16.25 -9.09 61.38
N SER A 378 15.44 -9.72 60.53
CA SER A 378 14.76 -10.98 60.86
C SER A 378 15.75 -12.14 61.08
N LEU A 379 16.78 -12.25 60.23
CA LEU A 379 17.85 -13.23 60.39
C LEU A 379 18.66 -12.99 61.67
N CYS A 380 19.04 -11.74 61.96
CA CYS A 380 19.75 -11.38 63.19
C CYS A 380 18.92 -11.73 64.44
N SER A 381 17.60 -11.52 64.38
CA SER A 381 16.69 -11.84 65.48
C SER A 381 16.59 -13.35 65.71
N LEU A 382 16.49 -14.15 64.64
CA LEU A 382 16.49 -15.61 64.71
C LEU A 382 17.80 -16.19 65.25
N VAL A 383 18.95 -15.70 64.80
CA VAL A 383 20.26 -16.14 65.29
C VAL A 383 20.45 -15.77 66.76
N SER A 384 19.97 -14.59 67.18
CA SER A 384 20.04 -14.16 68.58
C SER A 384 19.10 -14.95 69.50
N CYS A 385 18.07 -15.59 68.95
CA CYS A 385 17.15 -16.44 69.70
C CYS A 385 17.65 -17.89 69.84
N HIS A 386 18.70 -18.27 69.11
CA HIS A 386 19.28 -19.61 69.08
C HIS A 386 20.60 -19.74 69.87
N LYS A 387 21.17 -18.61 70.31
CA LYS A 387 22.20 -18.52 71.34
C LYS A 387 21.54 -18.34 72.70
#